data_AF-A0A7J3XFF5-F1
#
_entry.id   AF-A0A7J3XFF5-F1
#
_cell.length_a   1.000
_cell.length_b   1.000
_cell.length_c   1.000
_cell.angle_alpha   90.00
_cell.angle_beta   90.00
_cell.angle_gamma   90.00
#
_symmetry.space_group_name_H-M   'P 1'
#
loop_
_entity.id
_entity.type
_entity.pdbx_description
1 polymer ?
#
loop_
_entity_poly.entity_id
_entity_poly.type
_entity_poly.pdbx_seq_one_letter_code
_entity_poly.pdbx_strand_id
1 'polypeptide(L)'
;YLEGPSKEVRWTRSMKVASIVDSFFENPLLPMIPPHKVRTALRSGLDELKVGVIRNGKVFFKRIEGAETVSELNDEDLVVPPEEAAEKQIEELSKVEEVVEGDLIVRRYYVATYEGVEIPVGELKSRYPDNYIKVFTGSEIRLREERLRHGFDLRVEPQQQELRLGEAPEQVDVKVVVERVGAFEREVELKPGVGKVLPEKGLPDFEATWTITVPKEPGEYTYRLIAKSADLTKSAEVKLIVRRGLLCSSELPEKVLEVRMKGDVEVQALASFLVTISKNVKGLKLVRECRMEVEFREKKPEEPEKFIGVQLKNLTVDDAVRVARALVGVFGVTASVKCKELYLEVVGEGRIENRAEVLAADSSLRQKQVAITYCW
;
A
#
# COMPACT_ATOMS: atom_id res chain seq x y z
N TYR A 1 42.41 -56.77 -35.49
CA TYR A 1 42.44 -55.72 -34.46
C TYR A 1 43.31 -54.58 -34.96
N LEU A 2 42.70 -53.56 -35.55
CA LEU A 2 43.35 -52.30 -35.90
C LEU A 2 42.46 -51.17 -35.36
N GLU A 3 42.47 -51.00 -34.05
CA GLU A 3 42.00 -49.76 -33.42
C GLU A 3 43.21 -48.82 -33.36
N GLY A 4 43.42 -48.04 -34.43
CA GLY A 4 44.13 -46.78 -34.30
C GLY A 4 43.23 -45.76 -33.61
N PRO A 5 43.77 -44.74 -32.93
CA PRO A 5 42.96 -43.68 -32.36
C PRO A 5 42.12 -43.07 -33.48
N SER A 6 40.80 -43.20 -33.38
CA SER A 6 39.87 -42.57 -34.31
C SER A 6 40.10 -41.07 -34.25
N LYS A 7 40.78 -40.51 -35.24
CA LYS A 7 40.79 -39.05 -35.44
C LYS A 7 39.33 -38.64 -35.56
N GLU A 8 38.87 -37.87 -34.59
CA GLU A 8 37.51 -37.32 -34.59
C GLU A 8 37.36 -36.46 -35.86
N VAL A 9 36.65 -37.00 -36.85
CA VAL A 9 36.42 -36.29 -38.12
C VAL A 9 35.41 -35.18 -37.83
N ARG A 10 35.88 -33.93 -37.84
CA ARG A 10 35.02 -32.75 -37.66
C ARG A 10 34.56 -32.22 -39.01
N TRP A 11 33.30 -31.82 -39.08
CA TRP A 11 32.74 -31.16 -40.25
C TRP A 11 33.25 -29.72 -40.31
N THR A 12 33.95 -29.35 -41.38
CA THR A 12 34.71 -28.08 -41.46
C THR A 12 34.18 -27.08 -42.48
N ARG A 13 33.18 -27.43 -43.30
CA ARG A 13 32.67 -26.57 -44.38
C ARG A 13 31.15 -26.57 -44.46
N SER A 14 30.56 -25.45 -44.82
CA SER A 14 29.11 -25.35 -44.98
C SER A 14 28.66 -25.87 -46.35
N MET A 15 27.67 -26.76 -46.40
CA MET A 15 27.18 -27.37 -47.64
C MET A 15 25.69 -27.68 -47.58
N LYS A 16 25.00 -27.58 -48.73
CA LYS A 16 23.61 -28.03 -48.84
C LYS A 16 23.53 -29.55 -48.75
N VAL A 17 22.44 -30.06 -48.17
CA VAL A 17 22.18 -31.52 -48.09
C VAL A 17 22.20 -32.16 -49.47
N ALA A 18 21.59 -31.53 -50.49
CA ALA A 18 21.64 -32.02 -51.87
C ALA A 18 23.07 -32.27 -52.34
N SER A 19 23.94 -31.27 -52.21
CA SER A 19 25.34 -31.37 -52.63
C SER A 19 26.14 -32.42 -51.86
N ILE A 20 25.81 -32.66 -50.59
CA ILE A 20 26.43 -33.74 -49.81
C ILE A 20 25.97 -35.09 -50.36
N VAL A 21 24.67 -35.27 -50.59
CA VAL A 21 24.11 -36.51 -51.16
C VAL A 21 24.72 -36.79 -52.53
N ASP A 22 24.73 -35.80 -53.42
CA ASP A 22 25.28 -35.92 -54.79
C ASP A 22 26.75 -36.33 -54.79
N SER A 23 27.54 -35.83 -53.83
CA SER A 23 28.97 -36.20 -53.74
C SER A 23 29.23 -37.69 -53.51
N PHE A 24 28.30 -38.43 -52.90
CA PHE A 24 28.40 -39.90 -52.75
C PHE A 24 28.09 -40.66 -54.05
N PHE A 25 27.44 -40.03 -55.03
CA PHE A 25 27.12 -40.61 -56.33
C PHE A 25 28.09 -40.16 -57.42
N GLU A 26 28.66 -38.96 -57.29
CA GLU A 26 29.63 -38.40 -58.23
C GLU A 26 31.06 -38.87 -57.99
N ASN A 27 31.39 -39.33 -56.77
CA ASN A 27 32.72 -39.79 -56.43
C ASN A 27 32.84 -41.33 -56.51
N PRO A 28 33.53 -41.88 -57.54
CA PRO A 28 33.68 -43.32 -57.70
C PRO A 28 34.51 -44.01 -56.60
N LEU A 29 35.19 -43.24 -55.74
CA LEU A 29 35.93 -43.76 -54.59
C LEU A 29 35.06 -43.90 -53.33
N LEU A 30 33.82 -43.40 -53.33
CA LEU A 30 32.89 -43.56 -52.22
C LEU A 30 31.96 -44.75 -52.44
N PRO A 31 31.56 -45.46 -51.37
CA PRO A 31 30.55 -46.51 -51.48
C PRO A 31 29.22 -45.91 -51.97
N MET A 32 28.55 -46.60 -52.89
CA MET A 32 27.19 -46.25 -53.33
C MET A 32 26.22 -46.43 -52.16
N ILE A 33 25.99 -45.35 -51.42
CA ILE A 33 25.09 -45.30 -50.27
C ILE A 33 23.75 -44.69 -50.72
N PRO A 34 22.60 -45.33 -50.44
CA PRO A 34 21.30 -44.75 -50.75
C PRO A 34 21.10 -43.36 -50.12
N PRO A 35 20.44 -42.39 -50.80
CA PRO A 35 20.32 -41.01 -50.31
C PRO A 35 19.72 -40.91 -48.90
N HIS A 36 18.73 -41.76 -48.58
CA HIS A 36 18.10 -41.78 -47.26
C HIS A 36 19.12 -42.11 -46.15
N LYS A 37 20.10 -42.99 -46.39
CA LYS A 37 21.13 -43.33 -45.39
C LYS A 37 22.07 -42.16 -45.13
N VAL A 38 22.39 -41.37 -46.15
CA VAL A 38 23.18 -40.13 -45.99
C VAL A 38 22.43 -39.13 -45.13
N ARG A 39 21.14 -38.91 -45.40
CA ARG A 39 20.30 -38.00 -44.59
C ARG A 39 20.15 -38.49 -43.15
N THR A 40 19.97 -39.78 -42.92
CA THR A 40 19.94 -40.36 -41.56
C THR A 40 21.26 -40.15 -40.82
N ALA A 41 22.40 -40.32 -41.50
CA ALA A 41 23.71 -40.08 -40.89
C ALA A 41 23.91 -38.60 -40.52
N LEU A 42 23.52 -37.67 -41.40
CA LEU A 42 23.55 -36.23 -41.09
C LEU A 42 22.63 -35.88 -39.91
N ARG A 43 21.45 -36.50 -39.85
CA ARG A 43 20.51 -36.32 -38.74
C ARG A 43 21.08 -36.83 -37.41
N SER A 44 21.74 -37.99 -37.42
CA SER A 44 22.48 -38.51 -36.25
C SER A 44 23.60 -37.56 -35.84
N GLY A 45 24.33 -37.02 -36.82
CA GLY A 45 25.35 -36.00 -36.58
C GLY A 45 24.80 -34.75 -35.89
N LEU A 46 23.59 -34.31 -36.26
CA LEU A 46 22.91 -33.20 -35.59
C LEU A 46 22.52 -33.57 -34.14
N ASP A 47 22.01 -34.77 -33.91
CA ASP A 47 21.66 -35.25 -32.56
C ASP A 47 22.88 -35.37 -31.64
N GLU A 48 24.02 -35.73 -32.21
CA GLU A 48 25.29 -35.87 -31.50
C GLU A 48 26.10 -34.55 -31.44
N LEU A 49 25.53 -33.42 -31.88
CA LEU A 49 26.18 -32.10 -31.92
C LEU A 49 27.47 -32.06 -32.76
N LYS A 50 27.60 -32.95 -33.75
CA LYS A 50 28.73 -33.03 -34.68
C LYS A 50 28.58 -32.12 -35.89
N VAL A 51 27.34 -31.77 -36.23
CA VAL A 51 26.99 -30.80 -37.28
C VAL A 51 25.83 -29.93 -36.80
N GLY A 52 25.74 -28.71 -37.34
CA GLY A 52 24.53 -27.90 -37.25
C GLY A 52 23.78 -27.86 -38.58
N VAL A 53 22.54 -27.39 -38.52
CA VAL A 53 21.67 -27.25 -39.68
C VAL A 53 21.03 -25.86 -39.67
N ILE A 54 21.08 -25.17 -40.81
CA ILE A 54 20.35 -23.93 -41.03
C ILE A 54 19.22 -24.19 -42.01
N ARG A 55 18.00 -23.92 -41.60
CA ARG A 55 16.79 -24.04 -42.42
C ARG A 55 15.98 -22.76 -42.34
N ASN A 56 15.66 -22.17 -43.49
CA ASN A 56 14.88 -20.94 -43.58
C ASN A 56 15.41 -19.80 -42.68
N GLY A 57 16.74 -19.70 -42.55
CA GLY A 57 17.40 -18.70 -41.71
C GLY A 57 17.48 -19.02 -40.21
N LYS A 58 16.86 -20.11 -39.75
CA LYS A 58 16.89 -20.57 -38.34
C LYS A 58 17.98 -21.61 -38.13
N VAL A 59 18.68 -21.52 -37.00
CA VAL A 59 19.79 -22.43 -36.68
C VAL A 59 19.35 -23.52 -35.72
N PHE A 60 19.62 -24.76 -36.11
CA PHE A 60 19.36 -25.96 -35.35
C PHE A 60 20.70 -26.64 -35.07
N PHE A 61 21.08 -26.68 -33.80
CA PHE A 61 22.29 -27.38 -33.38
C PHE A 61 21.99 -28.17 -32.11
N LYS A 62 21.68 -27.48 -31.02
CA LYS A 62 21.23 -28.08 -29.77
C LYS A 62 19.71 -28.08 -29.66
N ARG A 63 19.15 -29.17 -29.12
CA ARG A 63 17.72 -29.23 -28.76
C ARG A 63 17.44 -28.37 -27.53
N ILE A 64 16.37 -27.59 -27.60
CA ILE A 64 15.96 -26.67 -26.54
C ILE A 64 14.50 -26.99 -26.21
N GLU A 65 14.19 -27.03 -24.92
CA GLU A 65 12.83 -27.29 -24.47
C GLU A 65 11.86 -26.22 -24.99
N GLY A 66 10.73 -26.65 -25.56
CA GLY A 66 9.73 -25.76 -26.13
C GLY A 66 10.09 -25.12 -27.48
N ALA A 67 11.28 -25.39 -28.03
CA ALA A 67 11.68 -24.92 -29.35
C ALA A 67 11.37 -25.94 -30.44
N GLU A 68 11.21 -25.44 -31.67
CA GLU A 68 11.08 -26.28 -32.87
C GLU A 68 12.33 -27.16 -33.06
N THR A 69 12.12 -28.39 -33.52
CA THR A 69 13.20 -29.34 -33.81
C THR A 69 13.12 -29.83 -35.24
N VAL A 70 14.27 -30.23 -35.78
CA VAL A 70 14.35 -30.83 -37.12
C VAL A 70 14.12 -32.33 -36.98
N SER A 71 12.98 -32.82 -37.49
CA SER A 71 12.70 -34.27 -37.55
C SER A 71 13.46 -34.93 -38.69
N GLU A 72 13.38 -34.36 -39.90
CA GLU A 72 14.01 -34.85 -41.13
C GLU A 72 14.74 -33.72 -41.85
N LEU A 73 15.79 -34.06 -42.62
CA LEU A 73 16.60 -33.11 -43.41
C LEU A 73 16.12 -33.04 -44.86
N ASN A 74 16.00 -31.82 -45.38
CA ASN A 74 15.58 -31.50 -46.73
C ASN A 74 16.79 -31.11 -47.58
N ASP A 75 16.66 -31.21 -48.90
CA ASP A 75 17.76 -30.96 -49.84
C ASP A 75 18.29 -29.52 -49.81
N GLU A 76 17.44 -28.56 -49.45
CA GLU A 76 17.80 -27.14 -49.32
C GLU A 76 18.43 -26.76 -47.97
N ASP A 77 18.43 -27.67 -46.99
CA ASP A 77 19.04 -27.39 -45.69
C ASP A 77 20.55 -27.21 -45.83
N LEU A 78 21.09 -26.25 -45.09
CA LEU A 78 22.53 -26.01 -45.05
C LEU A 78 23.13 -26.68 -43.82
N VAL A 79 23.95 -27.71 -44.03
CA VAL A 79 24.76 -28.34 -42.98
C VAL A 79 25.99 -27.47 -42.74
N VAL A 80 26.21 -27.09 -41.48
CA VAL A 80 27.28 -26.18 -41.07
C VAL A 80 28.19 -26.83 -40.01
N PRO A 81 29.44 -26.37 -39.88
CA PRO A 81 30.35 -26.79 -38.80
C PRO A 81 29.72 -26.60 -37.42
N PRO A 82 30.02 -27.49 -36.45
CA PRO A 82 29.40 -27.46 -35.12
C PRO A 82 29.71 -26.18 -34.35
N GLU A 83 30.93 -25.64 -34.47
CA GLU A 83 31.32 -24.39 -33.79
C GLU A 83 30.55 -23.19 -34.35
N GLU A 84 30.45 -23.09 -35.68
CA GLU A 84 29.65 -22.05 -36.36
C GLU A 84 28.17 -22.15 -35.97
N ALA A 85 27.64 -23.37 -35.90
CA ALA A 85 26.25 -23.61 -35.52
C ALA A 85 25.98 -23.22 -34.07
N ALA A 86 26.87 -23.60 -33.15
CA ALA A 86 26.78 -23.24 -31.75
C ALA A 86 26.80 -21.72 -31.57
N GLU A 87 27.73 -21.04 -32.24
CA GLU A 87 27.85 -19.58 -32.16
C GLU A 87 26.59 -18.88 -32.63
N LYS A 88 26.07 -19.24 -33.82
CA LYS A 88 24.84 -18.65 -34.35
C LYS A 88 23.62 -18.93 -33.48
N GLN A 89 23.51 -20.15 -32.94
CA GLN A 89 22.39 -20.48 -32.05
C GLN A 89 22.50 -19.73 -30.72
N ILE A 90 23.70 -19.57 -30.15
CA ILE A 90 23.93 -18.74 -28.96
C ILE A 90 23.49 -17.30 -29.23
N GLU A 91 23.86 -16.73 -30.37
CA GLU A 91 23.46 -15.36 -30.75
C GLU A 91 21.93 -15.21 -30.87
N GLU A 92 21.26 -16.22 -31.43
CA GLU A 92 19.80 -16.24 -31.51
C GLU A 92 19.16 -16.27 -30.12
N LEU A 93 19.65 -17.12 -29.22
CA LEU A 93 19.13 -17.31 -27.86
C LEU A 93 19.57 -16.23 -26.86
N SER A 94 20.58 -15.43 -27.22
CA SER A 94 21.05 -14.30 -26.42
C SER A 94 20.08 -13.13 -26.45
N LYS A 95 19.12 -13.14 -27.38
CA LYS A 95 18.08 -12.13 -27.47
C LYS A 95 17.16 -12.21 -26.27
N VAL A 96 16.82 -11.03 -25.73
CA VAL A 96 15.85 -10.86 -24.65
C VAL A 96 14.58 -10.30 -25.28
N GLU A 97 13.46 -10.98 -25.04
CA GLU A 97 12.14 -10.46 -25.39
C GLU A 97 11.53 -9.78 -24.17
N GLU A 98 11.18 -8.51 -24.30
CA GLU A 98 10.48 -7.76 -23.26
C GLU A 98 9.13 -7.28 -23.79
N VAL A 99 8.07 -7.65 -23.09
CA VAL A 99 6.71 -7.23 -23.40
C VAL A 99 6.15 -6.50 -22.19
N VAL A 100 5.60 -5.31 -22.43
CA VAL A 100 4.90 -4.53 -21.39
C VAL A 100 3.44 -4.98 -21.37
N GLU A 101 3.02 -5.57 -20.25
CA GLU A 101 1.65 -6.02 -19.99
C GLU A 101 1.09 -5.27 -18.78
N GLY A 102 0.43 -4.13 -19.00
CA GLY A 102 -0.10 -3.31 -17.91
C GLY A 102 1.03 -2.80 -16.99
N ASP A 103 0.99 -3.16 -15.71
CA ASP A 103 1.99 -2.79 -14.69
C ASP A 103 3.14 -3.81 -14.54
N LEU A 104 3.29 -4.69 -15.53
CA LEU A 104 4.34 -5.70 -15.58
C LEU A 104 5.18 -5.56 -16.85
N ILE A 105 6.49 -5.70 -16.70
CA ILE A 105 7.40 -6.08 -17.79
C ILE A 105 7.60 -7.59 -17.69
N VAL A 106 7.15 -8.30 -18.71
CA VAL A 106 7.41 -9.73 -18.90
C VAL A 106 8.69 -9.85 -19.71
N ARG A 107 9.76 -10.33 -19.06
CA ARG A 107 11.07 -10.52 -19.67
C ARG A 107 11.31 -12.00 -19.90
N ARG A 108 11.49 -12.39 -21.17
CA ARG A 108 11.78 -13.76 -21.59
C ARG A 108 13.19 -13.87 -22.15
N TYR A 109 13.96 -14.81 -21.63
CA TYR A 109 15.33 -15.04 -22.06
C TYR A 109 15.74 -16.49 -21.76
N TYR A 110 16.72 -17.01 -22.51
CA TYR A 110 17.22 -18.35 -22.28
C TYR A 110 18.31 -18.38 -21.22
N VAL A 111 18.26 -19.40 -20.36
CA VAL A 111 19.29 -19.71 -19.37
C VAL A 111 19.93 -21.05 -19.67
N ALA A 112 21.24 -21.13 -19.46
CA ALA A 112 22.06 -22.31 -19.50
C ALA A 112 22.37 -22.77 -18.06
N THR A 113 21.94 -23.97 -17.70
CA THR A 113 22.27 -24.58 -16.41
C THR A 113 23.58 -25.35 -16.55
N TYR A 114 24.65 -24.84 -15.95
CA TYR A 114 25.98 -25.44 -15.96
C TYR A 114 26.49 -25.56 -14.53
N GLU A 115 26.89 -26.77 -14.13
CA GLU A 115 27.40 -27.06 -12.76
C GLU A 115 26.45 -26.59 -11.63
N GLY A 116 25.13 -26.67 -11.87
CA GLY A 116 24.11 -26.27 -10.91
C GLY A 116 23.84 -24.77 -10.84
N VAL A 117 24.47 -23.96 -11.69
CA VAL A 117 24.26 -22.51 -11.79
C VAL A 117 23.49 -22.19 -13.07
N GLU A 118 22.42 -21.39 -12.94
CA GLU A 118 21.71 -20.83 -14.10
C GLU A 118 22.41 -19.56 -14.57
N ILE A 119 22.76 -19.52 -15.86
CA ILE A 119 23.51 -18.44 -16.48
C ILE A 119 22.76 -17.98 -17.74
N PRO A 120 22.39 -16.70 -17.88
CA PRO A 120 21.77 -16.22 -19.11
C PRO A 120 22.64 -16.54 -20.32
N VAL A 121 22.04 -17.05 -21.40
CA VAL A 121 22.79 -17.45 -22.61
C VAL A 121 23.58 -16.27 -23.19
N GLY A 122 23.01 -15.07 -23.14
CA GLY A 122 23.68 -13.82 -23.54
C GLY A 122 24.94 -13.47 -22.74
N GLU A 123 25.13 -14.06 -21.57
CA GLU A 123 26.30 -13.86 -20.72
C GLU A 123 27.37 -14.95 -20.89
N LEU A 124 27.11 -16.00 -21.67
CA LEU A 124 28.07 -17.10 -21.80
C LEU A 124 29.41 -16.62 -22.41
N LYS A 125 29.36 -15.78 -23.45
CA LYS A 125 30.57 -15.23 -24.11
C LYS A 125 31.39 -14.37 -23.14
N SER A 126 30.75 -13.61 -22.24
CA SER A 126 31.45 -12.73 -21.29
C SER A 126 31.96 -13.48 -20.06
N ARG A 127 31.21 -14.46 -19.54
CA ARG A 127 31.60 -15.24 -18.36
C ARG A 127 32.61 -16.35 -18.67
N TYR A 128 32.56 -16.93 -19.87
CA TYR A 128 33.43 -18.03 -20.29
C TYR A 128 34.08 -17.77 -21.65
N PRO A 129 34.86 -16.70 -21.82
CA PRO A 129 35.39 -16.28 -23.13
C PRO A 129 36.11 -17.39 -23.90
N ASP A 130 36.84 -18.26 -23.20
CA ASP A 130 37.63 -19.33 -23.82
C ASP A 130 36.87 -20.65 -24.01
N ASN A 131 35.71 -20.83 -23.37
CA ASN A 131 35.02 -22.12 -23.32
C ASN A 131 33.48 -22.03 -23.42
N TYR A 132 32.91 -20.88 -23.78
CA TYR A 132 31.45 -20.66 -23.82
C TYR A 132 30.72 -21.66 -24.73
N ILE A 133 31.32 -22.09 -25.85
CA ILE A 133 30.75 -23.12 -26.73
C ILE A 133 30.65 -24.46 -25.98
N LYS A 134 31.69 -24.86 -25.24
CA LYS A 134 31.66 -26.09 -24.45
C LYS A 134 30.59 -26.02 -23.36
N VAL A 135 30.54 -24.90 -22.64
CA VAL A 135 29.51 -24.64 -21.62
C VAL A 135 28.11 -24.71 -22.23
N PHE A 136 27.89 -24.08 -23.39
CA PHE A 136 26.62 -24.16 -24.11
C PHE A 136 26.28 -25.60 -24.52
N THR A 137 27.22 -26.37 -25.07
CA THR A 137 26.98 -27.76 -25.48
C THR A 137 26.72 -28.69 -24.29
N GLY A 138 27.35 -28.45 -23.14
CA GLY A 138 27.24 -29.29 -21.93
C GLY A 138 26.11 -28.92 -20.97
N SER A 139 25.46 -27.76 -21.14
CA SER A 139 24.41 -27.26 -20.23
C SER A 139 23.00 -27.70 -20.60
N GLU A 140 22.03 -27.58 -19.71
CA GLU A 140 20.63 -27.65 -20.11
C GLU A 140 20.13 -26.22 -20.45
N ILE A 141 19.47 -26.03 -21.59
CA ILE A 141 18.95 -24.72 -21.99
C ILE A 141 17.45 -24.66 -21.77
N ARG A 142 16.98 -23.68 -21.01
CA ARG A 142 15.55 -23.47 -20.71
C ARG A 142 15.15 -22.01 -20.92
N LEU A 143 13.89 -21.81 -21.30
CA LEU A 143 13.31 -20.47 -21.35
C LEU A 143 12.95 -20.02 -19.93
N ARG A 144 13.42 -18.83 -19.55
CA ARG A 144 13.07 -18.17 -18.29
C ARG A 144 12.11 -17.03 -18.57
N GLU A 145 11.05 -16.93 -17.77
CA GLU A 145 10.14 -15.79 -17.74
C GLU A 145 10.26 -15.09 -16.38
N GLU A 146 10.58 -13.80 -16.41
CA GLU A 146 10.57 -12.92 -15.24
C GLU A 146 9.45 -11.88 -15.38
N ARG A 147 8.77 -11.60 -14.27
CA ARG A 147 7.73 -10.57 -14.20
C ARG A 147 8.18 -9.49 -13.25
N LEU A 148 8.52 -8.34 -13.82
CA LEU A 148 9.03 -7.19 -13.09
C LEU A 148 7.93 -6.13 -13.01
N ARG A 149 7.63 -5.62 -11.81
CA ARG A 149 6.69 -4.50 -11.67
C ARG A 149 7.25 -3.27 -12.39
N HIS A 150 6.41 -2.60 -13.16
CA HIS A 150 6.73 -1.41 -13.92
C HIS A 150 5.55 -0.42 -13.85
N GLY A 151 5.82 0.86 -13.71
CA GLY A 151 4.78 1.88 -13.66
C GLY A 151 5.03 2.91 -12.57
N PHE A 152 3.96 3.33 -11.93
CA PHE A 152 4.01 4.25 -10.80
C PHE A 152 3.02 3.79 -9.73
N ASP A 153 3.27 4.08 -8.46
CA ASP A 153 2.31 3.95 -7.37
C ASP A 153 1.70 5.31 -7.05
N LEU A 154 0.43 5.32 -6.64
CA LEU A 154 -0.33 6.53 -6.33
C LEU A 154 -0.87 6.42 -4.92
N ARG A 155 -0.54 7.38 -4.05
CA ARG A 155 -1.10 7.49 -2.70
C ARG A 155 -1.60 8.89 -2.41
N VAL A 156 -2.54 8.97 -1.47
CA VAL A 156 -3.08 10.24 -0.95
C VAL A 156 -2.95 10.27 0.57
N GLU A 157 -2.60 11.43 1.10
CA GLU A 157 -2.33 11.66 2.51
C GLU A 157 -2.99 12.98 2.96
N PRO A 158 -3.91 12.95 3.94
CA PRO A 158 -4.45 11.76 4.60
C PRO A 158 -5.45 11.00 3.72
N GLN A 159 -5.62 9.69 3.96
CA GLN A 159 -6.68 8.89 3.33
C GLN A 159 -8.07 9.17 3.92
N GLN A 160 -8.12 9.62 5.17
CA GLN A 160 -9.34 10.03 5.86
C GLN A 160 -9.08 11.29 6.66
N GLN A 161 -10.00 12.24 6.57
CA GLN A 161 -9.96 13.48 7.33
C GLN A 161 -11.34 13.78 7.92
N GLU A 162 -11.38 14.03 9.23
CA GLU A 162 -12.59 14.49 9.89
C GLU A 162 -12.62 16.02 9.95
N LEU A 163 -13.76 16.61 9.59
CA LEU A 163 -13.99 18.04 9.48
C LEU A 163 -15.26 18.45 10.26
N ARG A 164 -15.26 19.67 10.80
CA ARG A 164 -16.40 20.20 11.57
C ARG A 164 -17.12 21.30 10.80
N LEU A 165 -18.44 21.18 10.69
CA LEU A 165 -19.28 22.25 10.17
C LEU A 165 -19.23 23.49 11.07
N GLY A 166 -18.64 24.57 10.56
CA GLY A 166 -18.45 25.86 11.26
C GLY A 166 -16.98 26.25 11.48
N GLU A 167 -16.08 25.27 11.52
CA GLU A 167 -14.61 25.49 11.66
C GLU A 167 -13.84 24.98 10.45
N ALA A 168 -14.44 24.11 9.63
CA ALA A 168 -13.81 23.60 8.43
C ALA A 168 -13.54 24.74 7.45
N PRO A 169 -12.33 24.80 6.86
CA PRO A 169 -12.06 25.72 5.77
C PRO A 169 -12.99 25.42 4.59
N GLU A 170 -13.20 26.39 3.70
CA GLU A 170 -14.00 26.17 2.48
C GLU A 170 -13.39 25.07 1.59
N GLN A 171 -12.08 24.90 1.66
CA GLN A 171 -11.31 23.92 0.89
C GLN A 171 -10.27 23.23 1.79
N VAL A 172 -10.04 21.95 1.52
CA VAL A 172 -8.98 21.15 2.16
C VAL A 172 -7.98 20.67 1.12
N ASP A 173 -6.71 20.70 1.50
CA ASP A 173 -5.60 20.24 0.67
C ASP A 173 -5.18 18.83 1.12
N VAL A 174 -5.24 17.90 0.17
CA VAL A 174 -4.80 16.52 0.33
C VAL A 174 -3.51 16.34 -0.45
N LYS A 175 -2.47 15.81 0.19
CA LYS A 175 -1.20 15.51 -0.47
C LYS A 175 -1.38 14.27 -1.34
N VAL A 176 -0.94 14.36 -2.59
CA VAL A 176 -0.87 13.25 -3.54
C VAL A 176 0.59 12.94 -3.77
N VAL A 177 0.98 11.67 -3.68
CA VAL A 177 2.34 11.23 -3.98
C VAL A 177 2.29 10.20 -5.09
N VAL A 178 3.11 10.42 -6.11
CA VAL A 178 3.29 9.53 -7.25
C VAL A 178 4.73 9.04 -7.24
N GLU A 179 4.90 7.73 -7.01
CA GLU A 179 6.21 7.08 -6.87
C GLU A 179 6.50 6.19 -8.07
N ARG A 180 7.74 6.18 -8.56
CA ARG A 180 8.21 5.39 -9.68
C ARG A 180 8.38 3.93 -9.28
N VAL A 181 7.94 3.03 -10.15
CA VAL A 181 8.15 1.59 -10.01
C VAL A 181 8.98 1.08 -11.19
N GLY A 182 10.19 0.59 -10.91
CA GLY A 182 11.13 0.13 -11.91
C GLY A 182 11.67 1.26 -12.79
N ALA A 183 11.95 0.97 -14.07
CA ALA A 183 12.47 1.94 -15.05
C ALA A 183 11.36 2.78 -15.74
N PHE A 184 10.29 3.14 -15.01
CA PHE A 184 9.19 3.91 -15.58
C PHE A 184 9.53 5.40 -15.73
N GLU A 185 9.48 5.91 -16.97
CA GLU A 185 9.90 7.28 -17.31
C GLU A 185 8.85 8.05 -18.12
N ARG A 186 7.56 7.68 -17.99
CA ARG A 186 6.47 8.35 -18.69
C ARG A 186 5.75 9.35 -17.78
N GLU A 187 5.22 10.42 -18.39
CA GLU A 187 4.43 11.43 -17.70
C GLU A 187 3.12 10.81 -17.18
N VAL A 188 2.77 11.13 -15.93
CA VAL A 188 1.52 10.70 -15.28
C VAL A 188 0.61 11.92 -15.17
N GLU A 189 -0.61 11.81 -15.67
CA GLU A 189 -1.66 12.82 -15.60
C GLU A 189 -2.65 12.48 -14.47
N LEU A 190 -2.92 13.43 -13.58
CA LEU A 190 -3.82 13.33 -12.44
C LEU A 190 -5.18 13.96 -12.76
N LYS A 191 -6.25 13.18 -12.62
CA LYS A 191 -7.64 13.58 -12.87
C LYS A 191 -8.48 13.43 -11.61
N PRO A 192 -8.70 14.52 -10.86
CA PRO A 192 -9.56 14.47 -9.69
C PRO A 192 -11.03 14.38 -10.11
N GLY A 193 -11.82 13.54 -9.44
CA GLY A 193 -13.27 13.50 -9.65
C GLY A 193 -13.97 14.79 -9.17
N VAL A 194 -13.42 15.42 -8.13
CA VAL A 194 -13.89 16.68 -7.54
C VAL A 194 -12.68 17.52 -7.12
N GLY A 195 -12.76 18.84 -7.30
CA GLY A 195 -11.68 19.76 -6.90
C GLY A 195 -10.64 19.98 -7.99
N LYS A 196 -9.44 20.42 -7.59
CA LYS A 196 -8.31 20.70 -8.49
C LYS A 196 -7.03 20.11 -7.92
N VAL A 197 -6.14 19.61 -8.78
CA VAL A 197 -4.85 19.03 -8.37
C VAL A 197 -3.71 19.80 -9.04
N LEU A 198 -2.67 20.13 -8.29
CA LEU A 198 -1.52 20.90 -8.78
C LEU A 198 -0.20 20.28 -8.26
N PRO A 199 0.75 19.90 -9.15
CA PRO A 199 0.62 19.87 -10.60
C PRO A 199 -0.37 18.80 -11.08
N GLU A 200 -1.02 19.05 -12.23
CA GLU A 200 -1.92 18.09 -12.88
C GLU A 200 -1.18 16.95 -13.58
N LYS A 201 0.12 17.12 -13.83
CA LYS A 201 0.95 16.12 -14.50
C LYS A 201 2.42 16.25 -14.12
N GLY A 202 3.16 15.15 -14.20
CA GLY A 202 4.59 15.13 -13.92
C GLY A 202 5.24 13.78 -14.22
N LEU A 203 6.57 13.75 -14.22
CA LEU A 203 7.35 12.51 -14.26
C LEU A 203 7.53 11.99 -12.82
N PRO A 204 7.20 10.71 -12.51
CA PRO A 204 7.49 10.14 -11.19
C PRO A 204 9.00 10.16 -10.88
N ASP A 205 9.46 10.47 -9.68
CA ASP A 205 8.72 10.76 -8.45
C ASP A 205 8.28 12.22 -8.36
N PHE A 206 7.00 12.46 -8.05
CA PHE A 206 6.53 13.83 -7.76
C PHE A 206 5.40 13.85 -6.75
N GLU A 207 5.21 15.03 -6.15
CA GLU A 207 4.12 15.31 -5.23
C GLU A 207 3.18 16.35 -5.85
N ALA A 208 1.89 16.23 -5.53
CA ALA A 208 0.87 17.19 -5.91
C ALA A 208 -0.07 17.51 -4.75
N THR A 209 -0.69 18.67 -4.80
CA THR A 209 -1.70 19.09 -3.85
C THR A 209 -3.07 19.00 -4.50
N TRP A 210 -3.95 18.19 -3.92
CA TRP A 210 -5.34 18.03 -4.35
C TRP A 210 -6.27 18.81 -3.42
N THR A 211 -6.78 19.92 -3.93
CA THR A 211 -7.68 20.83 -3.21
C THR A 211 -9.13 20.44 -3.46
N ILE A 212 -9.86 20.09 -2.40
CA ILE A 212 -11.25 19.63 -2.42
C ILE A 212 -12.13 20.62 -1.67
N THR A 213 -13.27 21.00 -2.24
CA THR A 213 -14.26 21.84 -1.55
C THR A 213 -15.00 21.04 -0.49
N VAL A 214 -15.05 21.58 0.74
CA VAL A 214 -15.71 20.90 1.86
C VAL A 214 -17.24 20.99 1.72
N PRO A 215 -17.96 19.86 1.81
CA PRO A 215 -19.42 19.85 1.79
C PRO A 215 -20.03 20.66 2.94
N LYS A 216 -21.11 21.39 2.65
CA LYS A 216 -21.86 22.18 3.64
C LYS A 216 -22.85 21.34 4.45
N GLU A 217 -23.03 20.09 4.08
CA GLU A 217 -23.89 19.16 4.79
C GLU A 217 -23.06 18.11 5.54
N PRO A 218 -23.45 17.73 6.77
CA PRO A 218 -22.75 16.71 7.51
C PRO A 218 -22.98 15.35 6.86
N GLY A 219 -21.95 14.52 6.85
CA GLY A 219 -21.97 13.21 6.21
C GLY A 219 -20.57 12.68 5.94
N GLU A 220 -20.51 11.47 5.40
CA GLU A 220 -19.28 10.87 4.91
C GLU A 220 -19.22 11.01 3.38
N TYR A 221 -18.13 11.56 2.87
CA TYR A 221 -17.92 11.83 1.46
C TYR A 221 -16.62 11.19 1.00
N THR A 222 -16.70 10.34 -0.02
CA THR A 222 -15.52 9.72 -0.63
C THR A 222 -15.26 10.35 -1.99
N TYR A 223 -14.05 10.87 -2.17
CA TYR A 223 -13.60 11.44 -3.43
C TYR A 223 -12.51 10.57 -4.04
N ARG A 224 -12.57 10.40 -5.36
CA ARG A 224 -11.62 9.58 -6.11
C ARG A 224 -10.72 10.44 -7.00
N LEU A 225 -9.44 10.13 -6.98
CA LEU A 225 -8.41 10.67 -7.86
C LEU A 225 -7.94 9.54 -8.79
N ILE A 226 -7.86 9.81 -10.09
CA ILE A 226 -7.38 8.86 -11.09
C ILE A 226 -6.06 9.36 -11.67
N ALA A 227 -5.04 8.53 -11.69
CA ALA A 227 -3.77 8.80 -12.37
C ALA A 227 -3.69 7.95 -13.64
N LYS A 228 -3.32 8.56 -14.77
CA LYS A 228 -3.21 7.90 -16.07
C LYS A 228 -1.85 8.14 -16.72
N SER A 229 -1.29 7.11 -17.33
CA SER A 229 -0.13 7.23 -18.21
C SER A 229 -0.13 6.10 -19.24
N ALA A 230 -0.25 6.45 -20.53
CA ALA A 230 -0.42 5.48 -21.62
C ALA A 230 -1.49 4.41 -21.29
N ASP A 231 -1.08 3.17 -21.04
CA ASP A 231 -1.94 2.01 -20.75
C ASP A 231 -2.16 1.76 -19.25
N LEU A 232 -1.51 2.56 -18.37
CA LEU A 232 -1.61 2.44 -16.92
C LEU A 232 -2.65 3.39 -16.36
N THR A 233 -3.57 2.85 -15.56
CA THR A 233 -4.53 3.63 -14.78
C THR A 233 -4.53 3.15 -13.34
N LYS A 234 -4.29 4.07 -12.40
CA LYS A 234 -4.44 3.83 -10.96
C LYS A 234 -5.40 4.83 -10.34
N SER A 235 -5.97 4.49 -9.20
CA SER A 235 -6.83 5.41 -8.46
C SER A 235 -6.60 5.36 -6.97
N ALA A 236 -6.72 6.52 -6.33
CA ALA A 236 -6.68 6.68 -4.89
C ALA A 236 -7.95 7.39 -4.42
N GLU A 237 -8.33 7.16 -3.18
CA GLU A 237 -9.54 7.71 -2.58
C GLU A 237 -9.22 8.42 -1.27
N VAL A 238 -9.92 9.52 -1.03
CA VAL A 238 -9.89 10.23 0.24
C VAL A 238 -11.30 10.35 0.80
N LYS A 239 -11.44 10.06 2.10
CA LYS A 239 -12.71 10.13 2.84
C LYS A 239 -12.76 11.37 3.71
N LEU A 240 -13.70 12.27 3.44
CA LEU A 240 -14.01 13.41 4.29
C LEU A 240 -15.23 13.09 5.15
N ILE A 241 -15.05 13.09 6.48
CA ILE A 241 -16.14 12.90 7.44
C ILE A 241 -16.50 14.25 8.03
N VAL A 242 -17.61 14.82 7.59
CA VAL A 242 -18.09 16.13 8.04
C VAL A 242 -19.11 15.95 9.17
N ARG A 243 -18.78 16.38 10.39
CA ARG A 243 -19.66 16.30 11.57
C ARG A 243 -20.28 17.65 11.91
N ARG A 244 -21.48 17.65 12.51
CA ARG A 244 -22.08 18.85 13.14
C ARG A 244 -21.46 19.08 14.53
N GLY A 245 -21.00 20.30 14.80
CA GLY A 245 -20.64 20.75 16.16
C GLY A 245 -19.14 20.98 16.42
N LEU A 246 -18.85 21.74 17.48
CA LEU A 246 -17.51 21.95 18.06
C LEU A 246 -17.00 20.63 18.70
N LEU A 247 -15.73 20.22 18.50
CA LEU A 247 -15.22 19.03 19.21
C LEU A 247 -15.00 19.36 20.69
N CYS A 248 -15.50 18.46 21.54
CA CYS A 248 -14.99 18.28 22.88
C CYS A 248 -13.67 17.50 22.79
N SER A 249 -12.66 17.95 23.54
CA SER A 249 -11.31 17.38 23.58
C SER A 249 -11.26 16.12 24.45
N SER A 250 -11.86 15.01 24.02
CA SER A 250 -11.65 13.71 24.68
C SER A 250 -11.56 12.56 23.66
N GLU A 251 -10.56 11.70 23.86
CA GLU A 251 -10.10 10.66 22.93
C GLU A 251 -10.95 9.38 22.91
N LEU A 252 -12.20 9.40 23.37
CA LEU A 252 -13.01 8.17 23.50
C LEU A 252 -14.39 8.30 22.84
N PRO A 253 -14.81 7.32 22.01
CA PRO A 253 -16.09 7.33 21.33
C PRO A 253 -17.17 6.74 22.24
N GLU A 254 -17.42 7.37 23.38
CA GLU A 254 -18.60 7.08 24.18
C GLU A 254 -19.27 8.40 24.55
N LYS A 255 -20.60 8.43 24.54
CA LYS A 255 -21.40 9.64 24.74
C LYS A 255 -21.23 10.15 26.17
N VAL A 256 -20.20 10.96 26.38
CA VAL A 256 -19.84 11.52 27.68
C VAL A 256 -20.58 12.85 27.87
N LEU A 257 -21.50 12.87 28.83
CA LEU A 257 -22.13 14.11 29.32
C LEU A 257 -21.10 14.92 30.13
N GLU A 258 -20.21 15.62 29.47
CA GLU A 258 -19.34 16.57 30.16
C GLU A 258 -20.15 17.80 30.59
N VAL A 259 -20.16 18.13 31.89
CA VAL A 259 -20.87 19.30 32.44
C VAL A 259 -19.88 20.27 33.08
N ARG A 260 -19.35 21.22 32.32
CA ARG A 260 -18.51 22.29 32.92
C ARG A 260 -19.40 23.32 33.59
N MET A 261 -19.10 23.72 34.83
CA MET A 261 -19.81 24.78 35.56
C MET A 261 -18.81 25.88 35.97
N LYS A 262 -19.00 27.11 35.49
CA LYS A 262 -18.23 28.28 35.95
C LYS A 262 -19.17 29.34 36.49
N GLY A 263 -19.03 29.72 37.77
CA GLY A 263 -19.86 30.73 38.43
C GLY A 263 -20.22 30.36 39.87
N ASP A 264 -20.71 31.33 40.65
CA ASP A 264 -21.14 31.14 42.03
C ASP A 264 -22.44 30.33 42.09
N VAL A 265 -22.44 29.21 42.82
CA VAL A 265 -23.60 28.31 42.91
C VAL A 265 -23.89 27.97 44.37
N GLU A 266 -25.14 28.16 44.78
CA GLU A 266 -25.61 27.68 46.08
C GLU A 266 -25.49 26.16 46.16
N VAL A 267 -24.97 25.64 47.27
CA VAL A 267 -24.74 24.20 47.48
C VAL A 267 -26.00 23.39 47.22
N GLN A 268 -27.16 23.92 47.62
CA GLN A 268 -28.46 23.26 47.43
C GLN A 268 -28.86 23.15 45.96
N ALA A 269 -28.54 24.16 45.14
CA ALA A 269 -28.79 24.14 43.71
C ALA A 269 -27.86 23.15 43.01
N LEU A 270 -26.58 23.12 43.40
CA LEU A 270 -25.60 22.13 42.90
C LEU A 270 -26.02 20.70 43.26
N ALA A 271 -26.39 20.45 44.51
CA ALA A 271 -26.84 19.13 44.96
C ALA A 271 -28.11 18.68 44.22
N SER A 272 -29.05 19.60 43.99
CA SER A 272 -30.27 19.29 43.23
C SER A 272 -29.97 18.94 41.78
N PHE A 273 -29.05 19.67 41.14
CA PHE A 273 -28.61 19.38 39.78
C PHE A 273 -27.91 18.01 39.67
N LEU A 274 -26.97 17.72 40.56
CA LEU A 274 -26.27 16.44 40.62
C LEU A 274 -27.24 15.26 40.83
N VAL A 275 -28.28 15.44 41.65
CA VAL A 275 -29.35 14.44 41.81
C VAL A 275 -30.13 14.23 40.51
N THR A 276 -30.46 15.29 39.77
CA THR A 276 -31.12 15.17 38.45
C THR A 276 -30.25 14.41 37.46
N ILE A 277 -28.94 14.68 37.44
CA ILE A 277 -27.97 13.94 36.63
C ILE A 277 -27.91 12.46 37.06
N SER A 278 -27.86 12.19 38.36
CA SER A 278 -27.87 10.81 38.89
C SER A 278 -29.14 10.05 38.50
N LYS A 279 -30.30 10.70 38.41
CA LYS A 279 -31.55 10.05 38.01
C LYS A 279 -31.66 9.81 36.51
N ASN A 280 -31.21 10.75 35.69
CA ASN A 280 -31.53 10.78 34.26
C ASN A 280 -30.41 10.31 33.32
N VAL A 281 -29.24 10.00 33.86
CA VAL A 281 -28.08 9.47 33.12
C VAL A 281 -27.80 8.04 33.60
N LYS A 282 -27.78 7.07 32.67
CA LYS A 282 -27.40 5.68 32.95
C LYS A 282 -25.89 5.47 32.84
N GLY A 283 -25.39 4.38 33.41
CA GLY A 283 -23.95 4.05 33.41
C GLY A 283 -23.19 4.58 34.62
N LEU A 284 -21.88 4.31 34.63
CA LEU A 284 -20.96 4.84 35.64
C LEU A 284 -20.97 6.36 35.57
N LYS A 285 -21.05 7.05 36.70
CA LYS A 285 -21.14 8.53 36.79
C LYS A 285 -20.02 9.04 37.70
N LEU A 286 -18.92 9.44 37.10
CA LEU A 286 -17.75 9.92 37.83
C LEU A 286 -17.62 11.43 37.72
N VAL A 287 -17.31 12.09 38.83
CA VAL A 287 -16.83 13.47 38.92
C VAL A 287 -15.31 13.44 38.93
N ARG A 288 -14.67 13.81 37.81
CA ARG A 288 -13.19 13.74 37.70
C ARG A 288 -12.48 14.75 38.58
N GLU A 289 -12.95 15.99 38.59
CA GLU A 289 -12.40 17.04 39.44
C GLU A 289 -13.50 17.93 39.97
N CYS A 290 -13.40 18.35 41.22
CA CYS A 290 -14.36 19.27 41.81
C CYS A 290 -13.62 20.14 42.81
N ARG A 291 -13.60 21.45 42.55
CA ARG A 291 -13.05 22.45 43.46
C ARG A 291 -14.19 23.28 44.01
N MET A 292 -14.36 23.25 45.32
CA MET A 292 -15.37 24.02 46.03
C MET A 292 -14.68 24.95 47.02
N GLU A 293 -14.95 26.25 46.97
CA GLU A 293 -14.61 27.18 48.05
C GLU A 293 -15.91 27.49 48.82
N VAL A 294 -15.99 27.06 50.07
CA VAL A 294 -17.13 27.36 50.95
C VAL A 294 -16.83 28.65 51.71
N GLU A 295 -17.67 29.66 51.55
CA GLU A 295 -17.61 30.92 52.29
C GLU A 295 -18.64 30.92 53.42
N PHE A 296 -18.21 31.29 54.63
CA PHE A 296 -19.06 31.41 55.80
C PHE A 296 -19.76 32.77 55.81
N ARG A 297 -21.10 32.79 55.86
CA ARG A 297 -21.87 34.05 55.86
C ARG A 297 -22.16 34.65 57.24
N GLU A 298 -21.76 34.01 58.35
CA GLU A 298 -21.84 34.64 59.67
C GLU A 298 -20.71 35.68 59.83
N LYS A 299 -20.93 36.87 59.24
CA LYS A 299 -20.09 38.04 59.44
C LYS A 299 -20.23 38.52 60.89
N LYS A 300 -19.21 38.29 61.69
CA LYS A 300 -18.83 39.28 62.71
C LYS A 300 -17.93 40.31 62.01
N PRO A 301 -18.16 41.63 62.19
CA PRO A 301 -17.48 42.68 61.43
C PRO A 301 -15.95 42.74 61.61
N GLU A 302 -15.39 41.98 62.56
CA GLU A 302 -13.97 41.98 62.92
C GLU A 302 -13.24 40.66 62.60
N GLU A 303 -13.91 39.65 62.06
CA GLU A 303 -13.26 38.37 61.71
C GLU A 303 -12.85 38.30 60.23
N PRO A 304 -11.63 37.83 59.92
CA PRO A 304 -11.21 37.62 58.53
C PRO A 304 -12.11 36.57 57.85
N GLU A 305 -12.31 36.74 56.54
CA GLU A 305 -13.05 35.78 55.73
C GLU A 305 -12.41 34.39 55.87
N LYS A 306 -13.16 33.45 56.45
CA LYS A 306 -12.78 32.05 56.50
C LYS A 306 -13.26 31.42 55.19
N PHE A 307 -12.39 30.66 54.56
CA PHE A 307 -12.76 29.84 53.41
C PHE A 307 -12.29 28.42 53.66
N ILE A 308 -13.11 27.44 53.30
CA ILE A 308 -12.66 26.06 53.18
C ILE A 308 -12.63 25.72 51.70
N GLY A 309 -11.42 25.51 51.19
CA GLY A 309 -11.21 24.92 49.88
C GLY A 309 -11.25 23.39 49.98
N VAL A 310 -12.18 22.76 49.26
CA VAL A 310 -12.25 21.31 49.13
C VAL A 310 -11.96 20.96 47.67
N GLN A 311 -10.89 20.19 47.46
CA GLN A 311 -10.59 19.60 46.16
C GLN A 311 -10.88 18.10 46.21
N LEU A 312 -11.81 17.68 45.37
CA LEU A 312 -12.24 16.30 45.25
C LEU A 312 -11.90 15.79 43.85
N LYS A 313 -11.47 14.54 43.75
CA LYS A 313 -11.16 13.89 42.49
C LYS A 313 -11.74 12.48 42.47
N ASN A 314 -12.18 12.04 41.30
CA ASN A 314 -12.68 10.68 41.05
C ASN A 314 -13.78 10.23 42.03
N LEU A 315 -14.76 11.09 42.29
CA LEU A 315 -15.91 10.76 43.13
C LEU A 315 -17.06 10.23 42.28
N THR A 316 -17.92 9.38 42.83
CA THR A 316 -19.23 9.14 42.21
C THR A 316 -20.10 10.40 42.36
N VAL A 317 -21.06 10.59 41.46
CA VAL A 317 -22.04 11.71 41.60
C VAL A 317 -22.77 11.65 42.94
N ASP A 318 -23.09 10.45 43.44
CA ASP A 318 -23.77 10.29 44.73
C ASP A 318 -22.86 10.68 45.91
N ASP A 319 -21.57 10.39 45.84
CA ASP A 319 -20.59 10.82 46.84
C ASP A 319 -20.36 12.34 46.78
N ALA A 320 -20.34 12.94 45.59
CA ALA A 320 -20.29 14.38 45.44
C ALA A 320 -21.52 15.07 46.06
N VAL A 321 -22.72 14.49 45.90
CA VAL A 321 -23.94 14.98 46.57
C VAL A 321 -23.83 14.85 48.10
N ARG A 322 -23.30 13.74 48.61
CA ARG A 322 -23.09 13.53 50.04
C ARG A 322 -22.12 14.56 50.62
N VAL A 323 -21.00 14.80 49.95
CA VAL A 323 -20.01 15.81 50.38
C VAL A 323 -20.64 17.20 50.36
N ALA A 324 -21.35 17.56 49.29
CA ALA A 324 -22.05 18.84 49.21
C ALA A 324 -23.05 19.03 50.37
N ARG A 325 -23.87 18.01 50.67
CA ARG A 325 -24.82 18.05 51.80
C ARG A 325 -24.13 18.09 53.16
N ALA A 326 -23.02 17.35 53.33
CA ALA A 326 -22.25 17.36 54.56
C ALA A 326 -21.64 18.75 54.84
N LEU A 327 -21.16 19.44 53.81
CA LEU A 327 -20.68 20.82 53.93
C LEU A 327 -21.80 21.77 54.39
N VAL A 328 -23.03 21.61 53.90
CA VAL A 328 -24.19 22.37 54.42
C VAL A 328 -24.51 22.01 55.87
N GLY A 329 -24.48 20.71 56.21
CA GLY A 329 -24.84 20.21 57.53
C GLY A 329 -23.86 20.64 58.63
N VAL A 330 -22.56 20.66 58.34
CA VAL A 330 -21.51 21.06 59.29
C VAL A 330 -21.45 22.57 59.48
N PHE A 331 -21.74 23.36 58.44
CA PHE A 331 -21.51 24.80 58.44
C PHE A 331 -22.78 25.67 58.40
N GLY A 332 -23.96 25.05 58.46
CA GLY A 332 -25.26 25.74 58.52
C GLY A 332 -25.82 26.14 57.14
N VAL A 333 -27.10 26.49 57.13
CA VAL A 333 -27.93 26.72 55.93
C VAL A 333 -27.47 27.93 55.09
N THR A 334 -26.56 28.76 55.61
CA THR A 334 -26.13 30.03 55.00
C THR A 334 -24.74 29.97 54.36
N ALA A 335 -24.17 28.79 54.14
CA ALA A 335 -22.94 28.65 53.37
C ALA A 335 -23.18 28.89 51.87
N SER A 336 -22.52 29.90 51.29
CA SER A 336 -22.46 30.06 49.83
C SER A 336 -21.17 29.44 49.31
N VAL A 337 -21.28 28.54 48.35
CA VAL A 337 -20.09 28.05 47.64
C VAL A 337 -19.76 29.06 46.54
N LYS A 338 -18.62 29.72 46.71
CA LYS A 338 -17.98 30.47 45.63
C LYS A 338 -17.25 29.46 44.76
N CYS A 339 -17.93 28.97 43.74
CA CYS A 339 -17.34 28.08 42.75
C CYS A 339 -16.55 28.94 41.75
N LYS A 340 -15.34 29.40 42.13
CA LYS A 340 -14.48 30.13 41.19
C LYS A 340 -14.26 29.34 39.91
N GLU A 341 -14.05 28.02 40.01
CA GLU A 341 -14.11 27.08 38.87
C GLU A 341 -14.54 25.67 39.33
N LEU A 342 -15.70 25.18 38.89
CA LEU A 342 -16.19 23.82 39.17
C LEU A 342 -16.12 22.96 37.89
N TYR A 343 -15.08 22.14 37.80
CA TYR A 343 -14.85 21.26 36.64
C TYR A 343 -15.56 19.91 36.78
N LEU A 344 -16.90 19.91 36.84
CA LEU A 344 -17.68 18.69 36.96
C LEU A 344 -17.72 17.88 35.65
N GLU A 345 -16.65 17.17 35.32
CA GLU A 345 -16.71 16.18 34.25
C GLU A 345 -17.49 14.97 34.77
N VAL A 346 -18.76 14.82 34.35
CA VAL A 346 -19.57 13.62 34.60
C VAL A 346 -19.31 12.63 33.47
N VAL A 347 -18.35 11.73 33.66
CA VAL A 347 -18.14 10.66 32.68
C VAL A 347 -19.24 9.65 32.85
N GLY A 348 -20.14 9.61 31.87
CA GLY A 348 -21.24 8.65 31.74
C GLY A 348 -20.98 7.72 30.56
N GLU A 349 -20.95 6.41 30.79
CA GLU A 349 -20.94 5.42 29.69
C GLU A 349 -22.34 5.26 29.03
N GLY A 350 -23.38 5.93 29.53
CA GLY A 350 -24.76 5.54 29.29
C GLY A 350 -25.75 6.65 28.88
N ARG A 351 -26.49 6.30 27.84
CA ARG A 351 -27.73 6.88 27.30
C ARG A 351 -28.53 7.75 28.29
N ILE A 352 -28.78 8.99 27.90
CA ILE A 352 -29.64 9.93 28.63
C ILE A 352 -31.10 9.55 28.40
N GLU A 353 -31.82 9.27 29.48
CA GLU A 353 -33.20 8.76 29.40
C GLU A 353 -34.22 9.89 29.25
N ASN A 354 -34.00 11.02 29.92
CA ASN A 354 -34.88 12.18 29.88
C ASN A 354 -34.11 13.48 29.70
N ARG A 355 -33.88 13.85 28.43
CA ARG A 355 -33.17 15.07 28.04
C ARG A 355 -33.87 16.34 28.52
N ALA A 356 -35.20 16.35 28.56
CA ALA A 356 -35.97 17.54 28.92
C ALA A 356 -35.76 17.92 30.39
N GLU A 357 -35.71 16.95 31.30
CA GLU A 357 -35.45 17.20 32.72
C GLU A 357 -34.03 17.70 32.99
N VAL A 358 -33.04 17.17 32.28
CA VAL A 358 -31.64 17.63 32.39
C VAL A 358 -31.52 19.09 31.95
N LEU A 359 -32.15 19.47 30.84
CA LEU A 359 -32.17 20.86 30.34
C LEU A 359 -33.03 21.80 31.20
N ALA A 360 -34.06 21.29 31.87
CA ALA A 360 -34.84 22.09 32.83
C ALA A 360 -34.02 22.41 34.09
N ALA A 361 -33.25 21.44 34.60
CA ALA A 361 -32.35 21.66 35.73
C ALA A 361 -31.21 22.62 35.37
N ASP A 362 -30.70 22.56 34.13
CA ASP A 362 -29.74 23.52 33.55
C ASP A 362 -30.21 24.97 33.65
N SER A 363 -31.46 25.20 33.22
CA SER A 363 -32.04 26.53 33.11
C SER A 363 -32.06 27.25 34.47
N SER A 364 -32.21 26.50 35.56
CA SER A 364 -32.17 27.03 36.93
C SER A 364 -30.76 27.48 37.38
N LEU A 365 -29.71 26.87 36.83
CA LEU A 365 -28.31 27.21 37.10
C LEU A 365 -27.80 28.32 36.17
N ARG A 366 -28.20 28.33 34.89
CA ARG A 366 -27.86 29.42 33.95
C ARG A 366 -28.41 30.78 34.38
N GLN A 367 -29.58 30.80 35.03
CA GLN A 367 -30.14 32.02 35.65
C GLN A 367 -29.21 32.61 36.73
N LYS A 368 -28.28 31.82 37.27
CA LYS A 368 -27.27 32.23 38.26
C LYS A 368 -25.89 32.46 37.62
N GLN A 369 -25.84 32.79 36.32
CA GLN A 369 -24.62 33.04 35.54
C GLN A 369 -23.66 31.83 35.41
N VAL A 370 -24.16 30.61 35.61
CA VAL A 370 -23.34 29.41 35.42
C VAL A 370 -23.31 29.03 33.95
N ALA A 371 -22.12 29.04 33.34
CA ALA A 371 -21.96 28.51 31.99
C ALA A 371 -21.97 26.98 32.05
N ILE A 372 -22.97 26.34 31.43
CA ILE A 372 -23.09 24.88 31.33
C ILE A 372 -22.94 24.46 29.87
N THR A 373 -21.92 23.65 29.61
CA THR A 373 -21.65 23.05 28.30
C THR A 373 -22.06 21.59 28.35
N TYR A 374 -22.67 21.08 27.27
CA TYR A 374 -23.01 19.67 27.12
C TYR A 374 -22.29 19.09 25.91
N CYS A 375 -21.59 17.99 26.11
CA CYS A 375 -21.15 17.10 25.04
C CYS A 375 -22.14 15.91 25.00
N TRP A 376 -22.67 15.54 23.82
CA TRP A 376 -23.69 14.50 23.65
C TRP A 376 -23.15 13.32 22.85
#